data_AF-A0AAQ4FF79-F1
#
_entry.id   AF-A0AAQ4FF79-F1
#
_cell.length_a   1.000
_cell.length_b   1.000
_cell.length_c   1.000
_cell.angle_alpha   90.00
_cell.angle_beta   90.00
_cell.angle_gamma   90.00
#
_symmetry.space_group_name_H-M   'P 1'
#
loop_
_entity.id
_entity.type
_entity.pdbx_description
1 polymer ?
#
loop_
_entity_poly.entity_id
_entity_poly.type
_entity_poly.pdbx_seq_one_letter_code
_entity_poly.pdbx_strand_id
1 'polypeptide(L)'
;WRPPRYELSRVRVPVALYHSAGDWYADPWDVARLRAELANVVRQYTVPDRRFTHYDFVVGTGEEAALLYSEMIRYMDQYQSNRTSTPGP
;
A
#
# COMPACT_ATOMS: atom_id res chain seq x y z
N TRP A 1 -13.72 -5.26 -31.54
CA TRP A 1 -12.65 -5.45 -30.53
C TRP A 1 -13.08 -4.74 -29.24
N ARG A 2 -12.96 -5.37 -28.07
CA ARG A 2 -13.28 -4.76 -26.76
C ARG A 2 -12.08 -5.02 -25.82
N PRO A 3 -11.53 -3.99 -25.17
CA PRO A 3 -10.44 -4.19 -24.20
C PRO A 3 -10.88 -5.15 -23.07
N PRO A 4 -10.01 -6.08 -22.63
CA PRO A 4 -10.32 -6.95 -21.50
C PRO A 4 -10.33 -6.15 -20.19
N ARG A 5 -11.17 -6.58 -19.24
CA ARG A 5 -11.17 -6.03 -17.88
C ARG A 5 -10.11 -6.74 -17.04
N TYR A 6 -9.35 -5.98 -16.25
CA TYR A 6 -8.45 -6.55 -15.25
C TYR A 6 -9.24 -6.93 -13.99
N GLU A 7 -9.20 -8.20 -13.62
CA GLU A 7 -9.86 -8.73 -12.42
C GLU A 7 -8.90 -8.70 -11.23
N LEU A 8 -8.97 -7.64 -10.41
CA LEU A 8 -8.05 -7.45 -9.28
C LEU A 8 -8.18 -8.53 -8.19
N SER A 9 -9.34 -9.21 -8.13
CA SER A 9 -9.54 -10.38 -7.28
C SER A 9 -8.62 -11.55 -7.62
N ARG A 10 -8.02 -11.57 -8.83
CA ARG A 10 -7.02 -12.58 -9.23
C ARG A 10 -5.61 -12.28 -8.73
N VAL A 11 -5.37 -11.11 -8.12
CA VAL A 11 -4.08 -10.78 -7.50
C VAL A 11 -3.94 -11.57 -6.20
N ARG A 12 -3.12 -12.63 -6.24
CA ARG A 12 -2.90 -13.55 -5.10
C ARG A 12 -1.71 -13.16 -4.23
N VAL A 13 -0.78 -12.38 -4.77
CA VAL A 13 0.40 -11.93 -4.01
C VAL A 13 -0.05 -11.09 -2.81
N PRO A 14 0.63 -11.18 -1.66
CA PRO A 14 0.40 -10.28 -0.53
C PRO A 14 0.65 -8.82 -0.93
N VAL A 15 -0.30 -7.93 -0.66
CA VAL A 15 -0.21 -6.50 -1.01
C VAL A 15 -0.24 -5.65 0.26
N ALA A 16 0.73 -4.74 0.40
CA ALA A 16 0.70 -3.66 1.37
C ALA A 16 0.36 -2.34 0.65
N LEU A 17 -0.69 -1.64 1.09
CA LEU A 17 -1.15 -0.38 0.51
C LEU A 17 -0.70 0.80 1.36
N TYR A 18 0.01 1.74 0.76
CA TYR A 18 0.38 3.01 1.37
C TYR A 18 -0.23 4.15 0.54
N HIS A 19 -0.96 5.04 1.20
CA HIS A 19 -1.68 6.14 0.53
C HIS A 19 -1.79 7.37 1.44
N SER A 20 -2.19 8.51 0.89
CA SER A 20 -2.38 9.76 1.64
C SER A 20 -3.67 10.46 1.20
N ALA A 21 -4.21 11.30 2.09
CA ALA A 21 -5.40 12.10 1.76
C ALA A 21 -5.10 13.28 0.83
N GLY A 22 -3.82 13.66 0.69
CA GLY A 22 -3.35 14.73 -0.19
C GLY A 22 -3.00 14.26 -1.61
N ASP A 23 -3.09 12.97 -1.90
CA ASP A 23 -2.82 12.44 -3.24
C ASP A 23 -4.02 12.67 -4.16
N TRP A 24 -3.86 13.55 -5.15
CA TRP A 24 -4.91 13.86 -6.12
C TRP A 24 -4.97 12.86 -7.28
N TYR A 25 -3.92 12.05 -7.49
CA TYR A 25 -3.88 11.06 -8.55
C TYR A 25 -4.35 9.68 -8.07
N ALA A 26 -4.07 9.34 -6.81
CA ALA A 26 -4.58 8.16 -6.14
C ALA A 26 -5.48 8.58 -4.97
N ASP A 27 -6.64 9.15 -5.30
CA ASP A 27 -7.54 9.71 -4.30
C ASP A 27 -8.08 8.63 -3.33
N PRO A 28 -8.46 9.01 -2.10
CA PRO A 28 -8.89 8.05 -1.08
C PRO A 28 -10.07 7.17 -1.47
N TRP A 29 -10.98 7.63 -2.34
CA TRP A 29 -12.12 6.84 -2.80
C TRP A 29 -11.68 5.73 -3.77
N ASP A 30 -10.84 6.06 -4.74
CA ASP A 30 -10.28 5.07 -5.66
C ASP A 30 -9.39 4.06 -4.91
N VAL A 31 -8.62 4.50 -3.90
CA VAL A 31 -7.84 3.59 -3.05
C VAL A 31 -8.77 2.68 -2.22
N ALA A 32 -9.88 3.20 -1.69
CA ALA A 32 -10.87 2.39 -0.98
C ALA A 32 -11.51 1.34 -1.89
N ARG A 33 -11.83 1.70 -3.15
CA ARG A 33 -12.30 0.75 -4.16
C ARG A 33 -11.24 -0.32 -4.45
N LEU A 34 -9.99 0.09 -4.70
CA LEU A 34 -8.86 -0.82 -4.94
C LEU A 34 -8.69 -1.83 -3.80
N ARG A 35 -8.73 -1.34 -2.56
CA ARG A 35 -8.65 -2.18 -1.36
C ARG A 35 -9.76 -3.24 -1.30
N ALA A 36 -10.98 -2.89 -1.70
CA ALA A 36 -12.12 -3.80 -1.69
C ALA A 36 -12.05 -4.84 -2.82
N GLU A 37 -11.41 -4.53 -3.95
CA GLU A 37 -11.28 -5.45 -5.09
C GLU A 37 -10.08 -6.41 -4.96
N LEU A 38 -9.03 -6.05 -4.24
CA LEU A 38 -7.85 -6.89 -4.02
C LEU A 38 -8.12 -8.01 -2.99
N ALA A 39 -7.79 -9.25 -3.37
CA ALA A 39 -8.07 -10.42 -2.54
C ALA A 39 -7.14 -10.62 -1.33
N ASN A 40 -5.94 -10.03 -1.34
CA ASN A 40 -4.90 -10.32 -0.34
C ASN A 40 -4.14 -9.06 0.12
N VAL A 41 -4.87 -8.09 0.68
CA VAL A 41 -4.26 -6.91 1.29
C VAL A 41 -3.88 -7.22 2.74
N VAL A 42 -2.57 -7.29 2.99
CA VAL A 42 -1.99 -7.66 4.30
C VAL A 42 -1.66 -6.46 5.17
N ARG A 43 -1.60 -5.26 4.58
CA ARG A 43 -1.37 -3.99 5.26
C ARG A 43 -2.05 -2.85 4.51
N GLN A 44 -2.61 -1.91 5.25
CA GLN A 44 -3.00 -0.60 4.72
C GLN A 44 -2.53 0.47 5.70
N TYR A 45 -1.86 1.49 5.18
CA TYR A 45 -1.36 2.62 5.95
C TYR A 45 -1.70 3.93 5.23
N THR A 46 -2.25 4.88 6.00
CA THR A 46 -2.50 6.24 5.52
C THR A 46 -1.47 7.17 6.14
N VAL A 47 -0.72 7.88 5.30
CA VAL A 47 0.25 8.87 5.78
C VAL A 47 -0.49 9.94 6.59
N PRO A 48 -0.09 10.21 7.85
CA PRO A 48 -0.79 11.12 8.75
C PRO A 48 -0.54 12.60 8.44
N ASP A 49 -0.45 12.97 7.15
CA ASP A 49 -0.40 14.35 6.70
C ASP A 49 -1.24 14.54 5.44
N ARG A 50 -2.17 15.51 5.50
CA ARG A 50 -3.05 15.87 4.39
C ARG A 50 -2.34 16.64 3.28
N ARG A 51 -1.16 17.19 3.55
CA ARG A 51 -0.32 17.88 2.56
C ARG A 51 0.57 16.92 1.79
N PHE A 52 0.67 15.66 2.22
CA PHE A 52 1.44 14.63 1.56
C PHE A 52 0.76 14.25 0.23
N THR A 53 1.39 14.61 -0.88
CA THR A 53 0.89 14.43 -2.24
C THR A 53 1.49 13.19 -2.90
N HIS A 54 1.11 12.95 -4.15
CA HIS A 54 1.62 11.82 -4.95
C HIS A 54 3.15 11.81 -5.08
N TYR A 55 3.77 12.98 -5.25
CA TYR A 55 5.22 13.07 -5.45
C TYR A 55 6.02 12.83 -4.18
N ASP A 56 5.43 13.08 -3.02
CA ASP A 56 6.11 12.91 -1.73
C ASP A 56 6.45 11.44 -1.45
N PHE A 57 5.70 10.49 -2.04
CA PHE A 57 6.02 9.04 -1.99
C PHE A 57 7.34 8.68 -2.68
N VAL A 58 7.85 9.53 -3.58
CA VAL A 58 9.03 9.24 -4.40
C VAL A 58 10.19 10.16 -4.06
N VAL A 59 9.92 11.47 -3.93
CA VAL A 59 10.96 12.50 -3.73
C VAL A 59 10.81 13.27 -2.42
N GLY A 60 9.82 12.92 -1.59
CA GLY A 60 9.60 13.55 -0.29
C GLY A 60 10.79 13.30 0.64
N THR A 61 11.30 14.37 1.25
CA THR A 61 12.44 14.34 2.18
C THR A 61 12.07 14.79 3.60
N GLY A 62 10.79 15.11 3.82
CA GLY A 62 10.24 15.54 5.11
C GLY A 62 10.07 14.41 6.12
N GLU A 63 9.65 14.78 7.32
CA GLU A 63 9.40 13.85 8.44
C GLU A 63 8.35 12.80 8.07
N GLU A 64 7.31 13.20 7.34
CA GLU A 64 6.22 12.34 6.92
C GLU A 64 6.70 11.22 5.97
N ALA A 65 7.64 11.54 5.08
CA ALA A 65 8.28 10.55 4.20
C ALA A 65 9.17 9.60 5.01
N ALA A 66 9.94 10.12 5.97
CA ALA A 66 10.76 9.30 6.86
C ALA A 66 9.92 8.33 7.71
N LEU A 67 8.78 8.79 8.23
CA LEU A 67 7.82 7.96 8.97
C LEU A 67 7.23 6.87 8.09
N LEU A 68 6.81 7.21 6.87
CA LEU A 68 6.31 6.25 5.88
C LEU A 68 7.35 5.15 5.59
N TYR A 69 8.59 5.52 5.27
CA TYR A 69 9.63 4.54 4.95
C TYR A 69 10.00 3.67 6.15
N SER A 70 10.07 4.25 7.35
CA SER A 70 10.32 3.51 8.59
C SER A 70 9.20 2.50 8.88
N GLU A 71 7.94 2.89 8.68
CA GLU A 71 6.78 2.01 8.78
C GLU A 71 6.88 0.85 7.82
N MET A 72 7.19 1.15 6.55
CA MET A 72 7.27 0.18 5.47
C MET A 72 8.35 -0.88 5.70
N ILE A 73 9.58 -0.44 6.02
CA ILE A 73 10.71 -1.34 6.30
C ILE A 73 10.38 -2.22 7.51
N ARG A 74 9.90 -1.61 8.60
CA ARG A 74 9.50 -2.34 9.81
C ARG A 74 8.45 -3.40 9.52
N TYR A 75 7.46 -3.09 8.68
CA TYR A 75 6.43 -4.07 8.30
C TYR A 75 7.01 -5.19 7.42
N MET A 76 7.91 -4.88 6.48
CA MET A 76 8.58 -5.90 5.67
C MET A 76 9.38 -6.88 6.55
N ASP A 77 10.13 -6.39 7.53
CA ASP A 77 10.90 -7.22 8.46
C ASP A 77 9.99 -8.13 9.31
N GLN A 78 8.89 -7.57 9.82
CA GLN A 78 7.87 -8.33 10.54
C GLN A 78 7.23 -9.41 9.67
N TYR A 79 6.90 -9.06 8.43
CA TYR A 79 6.29 -10.00 7.50
C TYR A 79 7.21 -11.17 7.16
N GLN A 80 8.50 -10.89 6.94
CA GLN A 80 9.52 -11.91 6.72
C GLN A 80 9.70 -12.81 7.93
N SER A 81 9.81 -12.23 9.13
CA SER A 81 9.98 -12.96 10.39
C SER A 81 8.80 -13.90 10.68
N ASN A 82 7.57 -13.45 10.44
CA ASN A 82 6.38 -14.28 10.62
C ASN A 82 6.32 -15.44 9.63
N ARG A 83 6.88 -15.24 8.43
CA ARG A 83 6.92 -16.26 7.38
C ARG A 83 7.95 -17.36 7.66
N THR A 84 9.06 -17.04 8.31
CA THR A 84 10.06 -18.04 8.75
C THR A 84 9.64 -18.76 10.03
N SER A 85 8.81 -18.12 10.86
CA SER A 85 8.33 -18.69 12.14
C SER A 85 7.13 -19.63 11.98
N THR A 86 6.44 -19.59 10.85
CA THR A 86 5.34 -20.52 10.54
C THR A 86 5.93 -21.64 9.67
N PRO A 87 5.98 -22.91 10.13
CA PRO A 87 6.32 -24.02 9.26
C PRO A 87 5.32 -24.01 8.10
N GLY A 88 5.82 -24.11 6.86
CA GLY A 88 4.93 -24.28 5.71
C GLY A 88 4.04 -25.51 5.89
N PRO A 89 2.88 -25.58 5.19
CA PRO A 89 2.17 -26.85 5.08
C PRO A 89 3.08 -27.95 4.51
#